data_AF-A0A968VSB8-F1
#
_entry.id   AF-A0A968VSB8-F1
#
_cell.length_a   1.000
_cell.length_b   1.000
_cell.length_c   1.000
_cell.angle_alpha   90.00
_cell.angle_beta   90.00
_cell.angle_gamma   90.00
#
_symmetry.space_group_name_H-M   'P 1'
#
loop_
_entity.id
_entity.type
_entity.pdbx_description
1 polymer ?
#
loop_
_entity_poly.entity_id
_entity_poly.type
_entity_poly.pdbx_seq_one_letter_code
_entity_poly.pdbx_strand_id
1 'polypeptide(L)'
;MEADDGKKIVAKFKKYVERESGKPFPADPKQQLWGAVSAVFQSWRNERAKVYRRLHDIPESWGTAVNVQAMVFGNMGETSATGVAFTRDEKGQIYQRPYGGMSTDFGKARWPFAPAPPPRPDGSYWGADR
;
A
#
# COMPACT_ATOMS: atom_id res chain seq x y z
N MET A 1 2.16 22.71 -1.60
CA MET A 1 0.98 22.52 -2.47
C MET A 1 -0.17 23.25 -1.80
N GLU A 2 -0.71 24.28 -2.43
CA GLU A 2 -1.80 25.04 -1.81
C GLU A 2 -3.10 24.23 -1.87
N ALA A 3 -4.02 24.48 -0.92
CA ALA A 3 -5.29 23.75 -0.84
C ALA A 3 -6.09 23.81 -2.16
N ASP A 4 -5.94 24.89 -2.92
CA ASP A 4 -6.61 25.10 -4.20
C ASP A 4 -6.02 24.27 -5.35
N ASP A 5 -4.74 23.89 -5.28
CA ASP A 5 -4.15 22.98 -6.26
C ASP A 5 -4.69 21.57 -6.10
N GLY A 6 -4.94 21.14 -4.86
CA GLY A 6 -5.61 19.87 -4.56
C GLY A 6 -6.99 19.80 -5.20
N LYS A 7 -7.80 20.86 -5.09
CA LYS A 7 -9.13 20.93 -5.73
C LYS A 7 -9.04 20.80 -7.25
N LYS A 8 -8.07 21.48 -7.89
CA LYS A 8 -7.85 21.39 -9.35
C LYS A 8 -7.49 19.95 -9.77
N ILE A 9 -6.69 19.26 -8.98
CA ILE A 9 -6.29 17.87 -9.25
C ILE A 9 -7.47 16.91 -9.09
N VAL A 10 -8.25 17.04 -8.02
CA VAL A 10 -9.47 16.23 -7.82
C VAL A 10 -10.43 16.39 -9.00
N ALA A 11 -10.62 17.61 -9.50
CA ALA A 11 -11.45 17.86 -10.67
C ALA A 11 -10.91 17.17 -11.93
N LYS A 12 -9.59 17.17 -12.15
CA LYS A 12 -8.96 16.45 -13.27
C LYS A 12 -9.16 14.93 -13.15
N PHE A 13 -8.97 14.35 -11.97
CA PHE A 13 -9.16 12.92 -11.75
C PHE A 13 -10.62 12.48 -11.99
N LYS A 14 -11.60 13.25 -11.51
CA LYS A 14 -13.02 12.94 -11.74
C LYS A 14 -13.36 12.90 -13.24
N LYS A 15 -12.88 13.90 -14.01
CA LYS A 15 -13.04 13.94 -15.47
C LYS A 15 -12.35 12.76 -16.15
N TYR A 16 -11.16 12.39 -15.67
CA TYR A 16 -10.43 11.23 -16.20
C TYR A 16 -11.22 9.94 -15.97
N VAL A 17 -11.72 9.70 -14.75
CA VAL A 17 -12.54 8.52 -14.43
C VAL A 17 -13.78 8.46 -15.32
N GLU A 18 -14.47 9.59 -15.52
CA GLU A 18 -15.64 9.67 -16.38
C GLU A 18 -15.34 9.33 -17.84
N ARG A 19 -14.22 9.84 -18.37
CA ARG A 19 -13.77 9.54 -19.72
C ARG A 19 -13.44 8.06 -19.92
N GLU A 20 -12.72 7.45 -18.99
CA GLU A 20 -12.27 6.05 -19.13
C GLU A 20 -13.37 5.04 -18.81
N SER A 21 -14.23 5.32 -17.83
CA SER A 21 -15.28 4.39 -17.40
C SER A 21 -16.65 4.63 -18.06
N GLY A 22 -16.81 5.76 -18.76
CA GLY A 22 -18.08 6.20 -19.34
C GLY A 22 -19.13 6.61 -18.30
N LYS A 23 -18.76 6.72 -17.02
CA LYS A 23 -19.66 7.05 -15.91
C LYS A 23 -18.97 8.00 -14.93
N PRO A 24 -19.71 8.96 -14.33
CA PRO A 24 -19.13 9.84 -13.33
C PRO A 24 -18.65 9.05 -12.10
N PHE A 25 -17.65 9.58 -11.40
CA PHE A 25 -17.18 8.98 -10.15
C PHE A 25 -18.35 8.88 -9.13
N PRO A 26 -18.61 7.70 -8.55
CA PRO A 26 -19.76 7.49 -7.68
C PRO A 26 -19.63 8.33 -6.40
N ALA A 27 -20.64 9.17 -6.11
CA ALA A 27 -20.64 10.02 -4.92
C ALA A 27 -21.13 9.29 -3.65
N ASP A 28 -21.94 8.23 -3.83
CA ASP A 28 -22.45 7.42 -2.72
C ASP A 28 -21.37 6.47 -2.17
N PRO A 29 -21.00 6.57 -0.88
CA PRO A 29 -20.02 5.68 -0.26
C PRO A 29 -20.42 4.20 -0.33
N LYS A 30 -21.72 3.87 -0.30
CA LYS A 30 -22.18 2.47 -0.40
C LYS A 30 -21.90 1.90 -1.80
N GLN A 31 -22.11 2.69 -2.85
CA GLN A 31 -21.77 2.28 -4.21
C GLN A 31 -20.26 2.10 -4.37
N GLN A 32 -19.44 2.98 -3.78
CA GLN A 32 -17.98 2.82 -3.77
C GLN A 32 -17.55 1.53 -3.07
N LEU A 33 -18.14 1.23 -1.90
CA LEU A 33 -17.84 0.02 -1.14
C LEU A 33 -18.15 -1.25 -1.96
N TRP A 34 -19.37 -1.35 -2.50
CA TRP A 34 -19.76 -2.51 -3.30
C TRP A 34 -18.98 -2.62 -4.60
N GLY A 35 -18.62 -1.50 -5.22
CA GLY A 35 -17.71 -1.45 -6.36
C GLY A 35 -16.33 -2.01 -6.03
N ALA A 36 -15.76 -1.61 -4.88
CA ALA A 36 -14.46 -2.09 -4.42
C ALA A 36 -14.50 -3.60 -4.07
N VAL A 37 -15.52 -4.06 -3.35
CA VAL A 37 -15.72 -5.49 -3.02
C VAL A 37 -15.78 -6.33 -4.31
N SER A 38 -16.57 -5.89 -5.29
CA SER A 38 -16.70 -6.57 -6.58
C SER A 38 -15.39 -6.60 -7.35
N ALA A 39 -14.63 -5.50 -7.35
CA ALA A 39 -13.33 -5.42 -7.98
C ALA A 39 -12.30 -6.37 -7.35
N VAL A 40 -12.31 -6.54 -6.02
CA VAL A 40 -11.43 -7.51 -5.35
C VAL A 40 -11.74 -8.94 -5.78
N PHE A 41 -13.02 -9.33 -5.82
CA PHE A 41 -13.39 -10.67 -6.30
C PHE A 41 -13.02 -10.89 -7.77
N GLN A 42 -13.24 -9.88 -8.63
CA GLN A 42 -12.80 -9.95 -10.02
C GLN A 42 -11.27 -10.04 -10.14
N SER A 43 -10.52 -9.39 -9.25
CA SER A 43 -9.06 -9.44 -9.25
C SER A 43 -8.51 -10.85 -9.04
N TRP A 44 -9.23 -11.72 -8.30
CA TRP A 44 -8.83 -13.13 -8.12
C TRP A 44 -8.80 -13.89 -9.45
N ARG A 45 -9.61 -13.48 -10.42
CA ARG A 45 -9.71 -14.12 -11.74
C ARG A 45 -8.89 -13.43 -12.82
N ASN A 46 -8.09 -12.41 -12.48
CA ASN A 46 -7.25 -11.76 -13.48
C ASN A 46 -6.08 -12.66 -13.92
N GLU A 47 -5.51 -12.39 -15.11
CA GLU A 47 -4.46 -13.24 -15.68
C GLU A 47 -3.18 -13.26 -14.82
N ARG A 48 -2.82 -12.14 -14.19
CA ARG A 48 -1.66 -12.07 -13.29
C ARG A 48 -1.83 -13.01 -12.08
N ALA A 49 -3.01 -13.04 -11.46
CA ALA A 49 -3.34 -13.90 -10.35
C ALA A 49 -3.38 -15.37 -10.77
N LYS A 50 -3.94 -15.69 -11.95
CA LYS A 50 -3.90 -17.06 -12.50
C LYS A 50 -2.47 -17.55 -12.71
N VAL A 51 -1.60 -16.73 -13.29
CA VAL A 51 -0.18 -17.07 -13.48
C VAL A 51 0.49 -17.30 -12.12
N TYR A 52 0.32 -16.38 -11.18
CA TYR A 52 0.89 -16.51 -9.83
C TYR A 52 0.44 -17.80 -9.14
N ARG A 53 -0.85 -18.14 -9.20
CA ARG A 53 -1.37 -19.39 -8.62
C ARG A 53 -0.76 -20.64 -9.22
N ARG A 54 -0.57 -20.67 -10.56
CA ARG A 54 0.08 -21.80 -11.23
C ARG A 54 1.55 -21.95 -10.84
N LEU A 55 2.25 -20.84 -10.60
CA LEU A 55 3.67 -20.86 -10.19
C LEU A 55 3.88 -21.29 -8.73
N HIS A 56 2.86 -21.15 -7.89
CA HIS A 56 2.92 -21.41 -6.45
C HIS A 56 1.94 -22.50 -5.98
N ASP A 57 1.38 -23.28 -6.91
CA ASP A 57 0.45 -24.39 -6.65
C ASP A 57 -0.75 -24.02 -5.74
N ILE A 58 -1.27 -22.81 -5.89
CA ILE A 58 -2.40 -22.31 -5.09
C ILE A 58 -3.73 -22.69 -5.79
N PRO A 59 -4.63 -23.43 -5.13
CA PRO A 59 -5.91 -23.80 -5.72
C PRO A 59 -6.80 -22.59 -6.02
N GLU A 60 -7.46 -22.58 -7.18
CA GLU A 60 -8.41 -21.51 -7.53
C GLU A 60 -9.63 -21.49 -6.59
N SER A 61 -10.03 -22.65 -6.08
CA SER A 61 -11.21 -22.85 -5.24
C SER A 61 -11.16 -22.11 -3.91
N TRP A 62 -9.97 -21.69 -3.45
CA TRP A 62 -9.83 -20.94 -2.20
C TRP A 62 -10.45 -19.55 -2.27
N GLY A 63 -10.45 -18.93 -3.46
CA GLY A 63 -10.96 -17.57 -3.61
C GLY A 63 -10.07 -16.53 -2.94
N THR A 64 -10.64 -15.33 -2.77
CA THR A 64 -10.05 -14.23 -1.99
C THR A 64 -11.11 -13.65 -1.07
N ALA A 65 -10.71 -13.22 0.13
CA ALA A 65 -11.60 -12.53 1.06
C ALA A 65 -11.47 -11.01 0.89
N VAL A 66 -12.46 -10.28 1.41
CA VAL A 66 -12.43 -8.81 1.46
C VAL A 66 -12.46 -8.36 2.90
N ASN A 67 -11.42 -7.64 3.33
CA ASN A 67 -11.34 -7.02 4.65
C ASN A 67 -11.82 -5.57 4.58
N VAL A 68 -12.80 -5.22 5.39
CA VAL A 68 -13.30 -3.84 5.52
C VAL A 68 -12.92 -3.35 6.92
N GLN A 69 -12.14 -2.27 6.96
CA GLN A 69 -11.57 -1.73 8.20
C GLN A 69 -11.88 -0.23 8.31
N ALA A 70 -12.08 0.25 9.53
CA ALA A 70 -12.15 1.69 9.79
C ALA A 70 -10.79 2.34 9.48
N MET A 71 -10.82 3.51 8.83
CA MET A 71 -9.61 4.25 8.46
C MET A 71 -8.96 4.88 9.70
N VAL A 72 -7.63 4.81 9.75
CA VAL A 72 -6.79 5.54 10.71
C VAL A 72 -5.75 6.32 9.89
N PHE A 73 -5.50 7.57 10.26
CA PHE A 73 -4.69 8.50 9.47
C PHE A 73 -3.32 8.71 10.12
N GLY A 74 -2.27 8.16 9.51
CA GLY A 74 -0.88 8.41 9.92
C GLY A 74 -0.29 9.70 9.33
N ASN A 75 -1.13 10.58 8.79
CA ASN A 75 -0.78 11.75 8.01
C ASN A 75 -1.59 13.00 8.43
N MET A 76 -1.86 13.13 9.74
CA MET A 76 -2.59 14.27 10.31
C MET A 76 -1.67 15.36 10.88
N GLY A 77 -0.35 15.27 10.65
CA GLY A 77 0.64 16.19 11.22
C GLY A 77 1.79 15.48 11.95
N GLU A 78 2.58 16.26 12.68
CA GLU A 78 3.88 15.83 13.24
C GLU A 78 3.80 14.69 14.28
N THR A 79 2.63 14.51 14.89
CA THR A 79 2.39 13.45 15.89
C THR A 79 1.81 12.17 15.28
N SER A 80 1.74 12.08 13.95
CA SER A 80 1.19 10.94 13.20
C SER A 80 2.23 10.34 12.25
N ALA A 81 2.22 9.01 12.12
CA ALA A 81 3.10 8.30 11.19
C ALA A 81 2.47 6.98 10.73
N THR A 82 2.90 6.47 9.57
CA THR A 82 2.64 5.09 9.12
C THR A 82 3.96 4.36 8.95
N GLY A 83 4.07 3.12 9.42
CA GLY A 83 5.32 2.36 9.32
C GLY A 83 5.14 0.85 9.31
N VAL A 84 6.19 0.15 8.89
CA VAL A 84 6.28 -1.31 8.92
C VAL A 84 7.51 -1.68 9.75
N ALA A 85 7.34 -2.57 10.73
CA ALA A 85 8.42 -3.05 11.58
C ALA A 85 8.45 -4.58 11.62
N PHE A 86 9.66 -5.14 11.69
CA PHE A 86 9.90 -6.58 11.78
C PHE A 86 10.40 -6.94 13.19
N THR A 87 9.85 -8.02 13.75
CA THR A 87 10.26 -8.55 15.05
C THR A 87 11.52 -9.41 14.97
N ARG A 88 11.86 -9.93 13.78
CA ARG A 88 12.98 -10.82 13.51
C ARG A 88 13.57 -10.55 12.14
N ASP A 89 14.82 -10.95 11.93
CA ASP A 89 15.48 -10.88 10.63
C ASP A 89 15.05 -12.01 9.69
N GLU A 90 15.56 -11.99 8.47
CA GLU A 90 15.31 -12.98 7.41
C GLU A 90 15.73 -14.41 7.81
N LYS A 91 16.63 -14.52 8.80
CA LYS A 91 17.20 -15.77 9.32
C LYS A 91 16.52 -16.20 10.64
N GLY A 92 15.50 -15.47 11.11
CA GLY A 92 14.73 -15.78 12.32
C GLY A 92 15.36 -15.30 13.64
N GLN A 93 16.48 -14.58 13.60
CA GLN A 93 17.10 -14.01 14.80
C GLN A 93 16.32 -12.80 15.32
N ILE A 94 16.22 -12.69 16.64
CA ILE A 94 15.56 -11.55 17.29
C ILE A 94 16.47 -10.34 17.14
N TYR A 95 15.96 -9.26 16.54
CA TYR A 95 16.68 -8.00 16.58
C TYR A 95 16.67 -7.45 18.02
N GLN A 96 17.83 -6.99 18.50
CA GLN A 96 17.90 -6.27 19.78
C GLN A 96 17.14 -4.92 19.74
N ARG A 97 16.77 -4.42 18.53
CA ARG A 97 15.95 -3.21 18.30
C ARG A 97 15.05 -3.38 17.07
N PRO A 98 13.81 -2.87 17.04
CA PRO A 98 12.93 -2.99 15.88
C PRO A 98 13.58 -2.43 14.60
N TYR A 99 13.48 -3.17 13.50
CA TYR A 99 13.96 -2.77 12.18
C TYR A 99 12.76 -2.52 11.25
N GLY A 100 12.80 -1.42 10.47
CA GLY A 100 11.64 -0.98 9.67
C GLY A 100 11.73 0.46 9.17
N GLY A 101 10.77 0.87 8.36
CA GLY A 101 10.67 2.25 7.83
C GLY A 101 9.38 2.94 8.30
N MET A 102 9.47 4.24 8.58
CA MET A 102 8.31 5.10 8.82
C MET A 102 8.21 6.17 7.74
N SER A 103 6.99 6.42 7.29
CA SER A 103 6.62 7.56 6.46
C SER A 103 5.80 8.52 7.30
N THR A 104 6.17 9.79 7.26
CA THR A 104 5.40 10.91 7.80
C THR A 104 5.08 11.88 6.66
N ASP A 105 4.26 12.89 6.93
CA ASP A 105 3.96 13.97 5.98
C ASP A 105 5.22 14.73 5.52
N PHE A 106 6.30 14.66 6.28
CA PHE A 106 7.56 15.36 6.03
C PHE A 106 8.63 14.48 5.35
N GLY A 107 8.29 13.24 4.98
CA GLY A 107 9.15 12.34 4.22
C GLY A 107 9.38 10.98 4.88
N LYS A 108 10.41 10.26 4.40
CA LYS A 108 10.84 8.99 5.01
C LYS A 108 11.69 9.29 6.24
N ALA A 109 11.18 8.99 7.42
CA ALA A 109 11.96 9.03 8.64
C ALA A 109 12.60 7.66 8.89
N ARG A 110 13.92 7.63 9.03
CA ARG A 110 14.61 6.49 9.63
C ARG A 110 14.36 6.57 11.14
N TRP A 111 14.07 5.43 11.78
CA TRP A 111 14.01 5.40 13.23
C TRP A 111 15.32 5.98 13.80
N PRO A 112 15.27 6.94 14.74
CA PRO A 112 16.48 7.58 15.28
C PRO A 112 17.43 6.58 15.95
N PHE A 113 16.96 5.36 16.22
CA PHE A 113 17.69 4.30 16.88
C PHE A 113 17.81 3.01 16.06
N ALA A 114 17.41 3.00 14.78
CA ALA A 114 17.58 1.82 13.93
C ALA A 114 19.03 1.70 13.45
N PRO A 115 19.71 0.56 13.71
CA PRO A 115 21.03 0.32 13.13
C PRO A 115 20.93 0.33 11.60
N ALA A 116 22.04 0.68 10.93
CA ALA A 116 22.12 0.54 9.47
C ALA A 116 21.81 -0.91 9.07
N PRO A 117 21.06 -1.13 7.98
CA PRO A 117 20.80 -2.49 7.52
C PRO A 117 22.13 -3.20 7.24
N PRO A 118 22.22 -4.52 7.50
CA PRO A 118 23.35 -5.29 7.00
C PRO A 118 23.42 -5.14 5.47
N PRO A 119 24.62 -5.09 4.89
CA PRO A 119 24.76 -5.10 3.45
C PRO A 119 24.11 -6.37 2.89
N ARG A 120 23.58 -6.27 1.68
CA ARG A 120 23.18 -7.44 0.89
C ARG A 120 24.37 -8.40 0.76
N PRO A 121 24.13 -9.68 0.42
CA PRO A 121 25.20 -10.63 0.12
C PRO A 121 26.19 -10.14 -0.95
N ASP A 122 25.75 -9.24 -1.83
CA ASP A 122 26.54 -8.60 -2.89
C ASP A 122 27.26 -7.29 -2.45
N GLY A 123 27.17 -6.91 -1.18
CA GLY A 123 27.77 -5.69 -0.63
C GLY A 123 26.95 -4.40 -0.82
N SER A 124 25.81 -4.45 -1.51
CA SER A 124 24.95 -3.27 -1.73
C SER A 124 24.02 -2.97 -0.54
N TYR A 125 23.64 -1.71 -0.35
CA TYR A 125 22.73 -1.30 0.74
C TYR A 125 21.28 -1.19 0.25
N TRP A 126 20.35 -1.64 1.09
CA TRP A 126 18.91 -1.49 0.85
C TRP A 126 18.52 0.01 0.81
N GLY A 127 18.23 0.52 -0.39
CA GLY A 127 17.77 1.89 -0.62
C GLY A 127 18.75 2.84 -1.29
N ALA A 128 19.87 2.36 -1.84
CA ALA A 128 20.81 3.19 -2.61
C ALA A 128 20.36 3.50 -4.05
N ASP A 129 19.31 2.84 -4.57
CA ASP A 129 18.77 3.11 -5.90
C ASP A 129 17.30 3.53 -5.83
N ARG A 130 17.08 4.84 -5.73
CA ARG A 130 16.05 5.60 -6.45
C ARG A 130 16.17 7.09 -6.16
#